data_AF-A0A497TY53-F1
#
_entry.id   AF-A0A497TY53-F1
#
_cell.length_a   1.000
_cell.length_b   1.000
_cell.length_c   1.000
_cell.angle_alpha   90.00
_cell.angle_beta   90.00
_cell.angle_gamma   90.00
#
_symmetry.space_group_name_H-M   'P 1'
#
loop_
_entity.id
_entity.type
_entity.pdbx_description
1 polymer ?
#
loop_
_entity_poly.entity_id
_entity_poly.type
_entity_poly.pdbx_seq_one_letter_code
_entity_poly.pdbx_strand_id
1 'polypeptide(L)'
;MNDLIRIGTTELAGFLAAQLPELSQDWWKKHVEDRLSFQQQRMVQERGLSTLDQLDFAALLRVLDQNWYELSQALNLPREGRNWVKELQTVRNKWAHLSAQTVAASEIYRDADTLGRVLHMLGVEAASLELIESNKTDALAMMAKSQGMSASQGDPETTSMGLPTEPAQSSAAPTIFQVGELVALRSNLATVIPVIDVIPGDAECRYQVFQDNRKVTYYESQLQSLAPKEEARDRLDVVALRAYLTSLQLLSSSTTSLFSMRSGRVQFVPYQYRPVLKLIRADRPRLLIADEVGVGKTIEAGLIIKELRARMDISSVLIICPKALVAERKWYLEMKRFDENFIAIDGPLLRHCLQETYLDGEWPDQYAKAIVPFSLFDSDLLFGRGGRGRKKNEGLLTLDPPPTFDLVIVDEAHHIRNSETFLHQAVRYFCDNAQAAIFLTATPVQLGSEDLFTLLNVLRPDLVIDHSSFEQMAEPNRPINIAIQHCRSAKEGWQDEALMCLDEVAQTEWGRLFLLDIQQITGL
;
A
#
# COMPACT_ATOMS: atom_id res chain seq x y z
N MET A 1 16.64 -1.33 -12.62
CA MET A 1 15.67 -0.24 -12.30
C MET A 1 15.59 0.80 -13.41
N ASN A 2 16.71 1.42 -13.84
CA ASN A 2 16.71 2.28 -15.04
C ASN A 2 16.22 1.55 -16.30
N ASP A 3 16.51 0.25 -16.44
CA ASP A 3 16.01 -0.54 -17.57
C ASP A 3 14.48 -0.74 -17.50
N LEU A 4 13.89 -0.90 -16.32
CA LEU A 4 12.44 -1.01 -16.14
C LEU A 4 11.72 0.30 -16.50
N ILE A 5 12.28 1.44 -16.10
CA ILE A 5 11.77 2.76 -16.49
C ILE A 5 11.85 2.93 -18.01
N ARG A 6 12.97 2.54 -18.63
CA ARG A 6 13.15 2.67 -20.08
C ARG A 6 12.16 1.80 -20.86
N ILE A 7 11.96 0.55 -20.44
CA ILE A 7 10.96 -0.36 -21.03
C ILE A 7 9.56 0.24 -20.86
N GLY A 8 9.18 0.62 -19.63
CA GLY A 8 7.87 1.22 -19.38
C GLY A 8 7.61 2.50 -20.16
N THR A 9 8.63 3.36 -20.32
CA THR A 9 8.51 4.61 -21.10
C THR A 9 8.27 4.32 -22.58
N THR A 10 9.04 3.39 -23.15
CA THR A 10 8.96 3.05 -24.59
C THR A 10 7.60 2.43 -24.92
N GLU A 11 7.15 1.47 -24.11
CA GLU A 11 5.90 0.76 -24.33
C GLU A 11 4.67 1.65 -24.10
N LEU A 12 4.69 2.50 -23.06
CA LEU A 12 3.60 3.45 -22.82
C LEU A 12 3.51 4.51 -23.91
N ALA A 13 4.65 5.02 -24.40
CA ALA A 13 4.67 5.98 -25.49
C ALA A 13 4.09 5.37 -26.78
N GLY A 14 4.50 4.15 -27.12
CA GLY A 14 3.97 3.41 -28.27
C GLY A 14 2.47 3.14 -28.17
N PHE A 15 2.00 2.67 -27.01
CA PHE A 15 0.58 2.42 -26.77
C PHE A 15 -0.26 3.70 -26.89
N LEU A 16 0.14 4.78 -26.20
CA LEU A 16 -0.60 6.05 -26.22
C LEU A 16 -0.57 6.69 -27.62
N ALA A 17 0.53 6.54 -28.38
CA ALA A 17 0.63 7.03 -29.75
C ALA A 17 -0.32 6.32 -30.72
N ALA A 18 -0.61 5.04 -30.48
CA ALA A 18 -1.59 4.29 -31.27
C ALA A 18 -3.03 4.67 -30.92
N GLN A 19 -3.33 4.91 -29.64
CA GLN A 19 -4.71 4.98 -29.14
C GLN A 19 -5.29 6.40 -29.03
N LEU A 20 -4.47 7.40 -28.68
CA LEU A 20 -4.95 8.79 -28.52
C LEU A 20 -5.45 9.44 -29.83
N PRO A 21 -4.84 9.19 -31.01
CA PRO A 21 -5.34 9.74 -32.28
C PRO A 21 -6.73 9.25 -32.69
N GLU A 22 -7.15 8.07 -32.21
CA GLU A 22 -8.49 7.53 -32.51
C GLU A 22 -9.60 8.24 -31.72
N LEU A 23 -9.26 8.92 -30.61
CA LEU A 23 -10.22 9.60 -29.74
C LEU A 23 -10.62 10.99 -30.25
N SER A 24 -9.71 11.74 -30.90
CA SER A 24 -10.03 13.05 -31.49
C SER A 24 -9.02 13.55 -32.54
N GLN A 25 -9.45 14.46 -33.42
CA GLN A 25 -8.58 15.07 -34.44
C GLN A 25 -7.52 16.03 -33.87
N ASP A 26 -7.78 16.65 -32.72
CA ASP A 26 -6.84 17.53 -31.98
C ASP A 26 -6.34 16.83 -30.71
N TRP A 27 -5.98 15.56 -30.85
CA TRP A 27 -5.65 14.70 -29.72
C TRP A 27 -4.44 15.17 -28.93
N TRP A 28 -3.45 15.76 -29.61
CA TRP A 28 -2.23 16.26 -28.97
C TRP A 28 -2.57 17.36 -27.97
N LYS A 29 -3.33 18.37 -28.39
CA LYS A 29 -3.67 19.48 -27.49
C LYS A 29 -4.62 19.04 -26.38
N LYS A 30 -5.69 18.31 -26.74
CA LYS A 30 -6.78 17.96 -25.82
C LYS A 30 -6.45 16.82 -24.85
N HIS A 31 -5.76 15.78 -25.31
CA HIS A 31 -5.50 14.58 -24.51
C HIS A 31 -4.07 14.51 -23.97
N VAL A 32 -3.13 15.28 -24.54
CA VAL A 32 -1.74 15.35 -24.05
C VAL A 32 -1.50 16.67 -23.33
N GLU A 33 -1.44 17.81 -24.03
CA GLU A 33 -1.05 19.10 -23.43
C GLU A 33 -1.97 19.51 -22.28
N ASP A 34 -3.29 19.57 -22.50
CA ASP A 34 -4.25 20.02 -21.49
C ASP A 34 -4.33 19.10 -20.25
N ARG A 35 -3.79 17.87 -20.34
CA ARG A 35 -3.81 16.87 -19.27
C ARG A 35 -2.50 16.77 -18.48
N LEU A 36 -1.42 17.35 -19.01
CA LEU A 36 -0.12 17.43 -18.34
C LEU A 36 -0.15 18.42 -17.16
N SER A 37 0.83 18.32 -16.25
CA SER A 37 1.00 19.34 -15.20
C SER A 37 1.45 20.67 -15.81
N PHE A 38 1.26 21.79 -15.11
CA PHE A 38 1.68 23.10 -15.62
C PHE A 38 3.17 23.17 -15.95
N GLN A 39 4.04 22.50 -15.18
CA GLN A 39 5.46 22.42 -15.46
C GLN A 39 5.75 21.58 -16.71
N GLN A 40 5.08 20.45 -16.88
CA GLN A 40 5.20 19.60 -18.06
C GLN A 40 4.68 20.29 -19.32
N GLN A 41 3.53 20.99 -19.24
CA GLN A 41 3.01 21.84 -20.31
C GLN A 41 4.02 22.89 -20.74
N ARG A 42 4.61 23.58 -19.77
CA ARG A 42 5.62 24.60 -20.03
C ARG A 42 6.89 24.00 -20.64
N MET A 43 7.33 22.83 -20.18
CA MET A 43 8.46 22.10 -20.76
C MET A 43 8.20 21.66 -22.21
N VAL A 44 6.98 21.19 -22.51
CA VAL A 44 6.55 20.84 -23.88
C VAL A 44 6.55 22.09 -24.77
N GLN A 45 6.01 23.21 -24.28
CA GLN A 45 5.97 24.49 -25.01
C GLN A 45 7.35 25.12 -25.22
N GLU A 46 8.22 25.10 -24.21
CA GLU A 46 9.58 25.68 -24.27
C GLU A 46 10.53 24.84 -25.12
N ARG A 47 10.37 23.51 -25.13
CA ARG A 47 11.20 22.59 -25.92
C ARG A 47 10.59 22.23 -27.29
N GLY A 48 9.36 22.66 -27.58
CA GLY A 48 8.66 22.37 -28.83
C GLY A 48 8.41 20.86 -29.04
N LEU A 49 8.11 20.12 -27.97
CA LEU A 49 7.89 18.68 -28.08
C LEU A 49 6.57 18.40 -28.80
N SER A 50 6.58 17.46 -29.74
CA SER A 50 5.41 17.14 -30.60
C SER A 50 5.14 15.65 -30.74
N THR A 51 5.91 14.82 -30.05
CA THR A 51 5.77 13.35 -30.06
C THR A 51 5.81 12.79 -28.64
N LEU A 52 5.04 11.74 -28.36
CA LEU A 52 4.97 11.11 -27.04
C LEU A 52 6.31 10.48 -26.60
N ASP A 53 7.14 10.04 -27.55
CA ASP A 53 8.47 9.48 -27.27
C ASP A 53 9.44 10.48 -26.62
N GLN A 54 9.12 11.78 -26.68
CA GLN A 54 9.91 12.84 -26.07
C GLN A 54 9.47 13.17 -24.64
N LEU A 55 8.35 12.59 -24.18
CA LEU A 55 7.84 12.76 -22.83
C LEU A 55 8.54 11.79 -21.87
N ASP A 56 8.70 12.23 -20.63
CA ASP A 56 9.24 11.38 -19.58
C ASP A 56 8.18 10.40 -19.06
N PHE A 57 8.63 9.37 -18.31
CA PHE A 57 7.74 8.33 -17.81
C PHE A 57 6.58 8.88 -16.95
N ALA A 58 6.78 9.96 -16.18
CA ALA A 58 5.69 10.57 -15.42
C ALA A 58 4.67 11.26 -16.30
N ALA A 59 5.11 12.02 -17.31
CA ALA A 59 4.19 12.66 -18.25
C ALA A 59 3.31 11.60 -18.94
N LEU A 60 3.90 10.49 -19.39
CA LEU A 60 3.15 9.39 -20.00
C LEU A 60 2.15 8.72 -19.04
N LEU A 61 2.56 8.42 -17.80
CA LEU A 61 1.67 7.86 -16.78
C LEU A 61 0.53 8.82 -16.40
N ARG A 62 0.79 10.12 -16.42
CA ARG A 62 -0.22 11.15 -16.16
C ARG A 62 -1.23 11.23 -17.30
N VAL A 63 -0.76 11.23 -18.54
CA VAL A 63 -1.62 11.19 -19.74
C VAL A 63 -2.49 9.93 -19.72
N LEU A 64 -1.94 8.78 -19.34
CA LEU A 64 -2.71 7.54 -19.22
C LEU A 64 -3.81 7.61 -18.13
N ASP A 65 -3.50 8.11 -16.92
CA ASP A 65 -4.50 8.22 -15.84
C ASP A 65 -5.58 9.27 -16.14
N GLN A 66 -5.21 10.41 -16.71
CA GLN A 66 -6.15 11.50 -16.99
C GLN A 66 -7.11 11.16 -18.15
N ASN A 67 -6.70 10.31 -19.09
CA ASN A 67 -7.54 9.84 -20.19
C ASN A 67 -8.13 8.43 -19.92
N TRP A 68 -8.00 7.91 -18.69
CA TRP A 68 -8.37 6.53 -18.36
C TRP A 68 -9.82 6.18 -18.71
N TYR A 69 -10.77 7.10 -18.45
CA TYR A 69 -12.19 6.83 -18.72
C TYR A 69 -12.50 6.73 -20.22
N GLU A 70 -11.89 7.59 -21.03
CA GLU A 70 -12.07 7.60 -22.48
C GLU A 70 -11.40 6.36 -23.11
N LEU A 71 -10.20 6.01 -22.64
CA LEU A 71 -9.47 4.81 -23.09
C LEU A 71 -10.15 3.51 -22.64
N SER A 72 -10.65 3.43 -21.41
CA SER A 72 -11.32 2.23 -20.90
C SER A 72 -12.65 1.95 -21.61
N GLN A 73 -13.36 2.99 -22.06
CA GLN A 73 -14.55 2.82 -22.90
C GLN A 73 -14.20 2.35 -24.31
N ALA A 74 -13.11 2.85 -24.90
CA ALA A 74 -12.69 2.47 -26.25
C ALA A 74 -12.10 1.04 -26.31
N LEU A 75 -11.34 0.63 -25.28
CA LEU A 75 -10.53 -0.59 -25.29
C LEU A 75 -11.03 -1.69 -24.33
N ASN A 76 -12.16 -1.45 -23.65
CA ASN A 76 -12.74 -2.37 -22.67
C ASN A 76 -11.75 -2.82 -21.58
N LEU A 77 -10.96 -1.87 -21.07
CA LEU A 77 -9.94 -2.13 -20.05
C LEU A 77 -10.58 -2.46 -18.69
N PRO A 78 -9.95 -3.33 -17.87
CA PRO A 78 -10.47 -3.71 -16.57
C PRO A 78 -10.54 -2.51 -15.62
N ARG A 79 -11.61 -2.45 -14.80
CA ARG A 79 -11.81 -1.37 -13.81
C ARG A 79 -10.65 -1.24 -12.81
N GLU A 80 -10.01 -2.36 -12.49
CA GLU A 80 -8.86 -2.43 -11.59
C GLU A 80 -7.58 -1.83 -12.19
N GLY A 81 -7.51 -1.70 -13.52
CA GLY A 81 -6.32 -1.22 -14.24
C GLY A 81 -5.86 0.17 -13.81
N ARG A 82 -6.81 1.06 -13.48
CA ARG A 82 -6.50 2.41 -13.01
C ARG A 82 -5.73 2.39 -11.69
N ASN A 83 -6.02 1.41 -10.83
CA ASN A 83 -5.33 1.28 -9.54
C ASN A 83 -3.86 0.92 -9.75
N TRP A 84 -3.55 0.04 -10.70
CA TRP A 84 -2.17 -0.30 -11.05
C TRP A 84 -1.43 0.88 -11.68
N VAL A 85 -2.09 1.70 -12.51
CA VAL A 85 -1.50 2.94 -13.07
C VAL A 85 -1.16 3.93 -11.95
N LYS A 86 -2.05 4.12 -10.97
CA LYS A 86 -1.77 4.99 -9.81
C LYS A 86 -0.68 4.44 -8.90
N GLU A 87 -0.65 3.13 -8.66
CA GLU A 87 0.44 2.49 -7.93
C GLU A 87 1.77 2.67 -8.66
N LEU A 88 1.79 2.55 -9.99
CA LEU A 88 2.98 2.75 -10.81
C LEU A 88 3.46 4.21 -10.81
N GLN A 89 2.56 5.20 -10.71
CA GLN A 89 2.94 6.61 -10.48
C GLN A 89 3.68 6.79 -9.14
N THR A 90 3.20 6.15 -8.07
CA THR A 90 3.88 6.15 -6.77
C THR A 90 5.24 5.46 -6.84
N VAL A 91 5.32 4.30 -7.50
CA VAL A 91 6.58 3.56 -7.74
C VAL A 91 7.59 4.42 -8.51
N ARG A 92 7.16 5.08 -9.58
CA ARG A 92 8.02 6.00 -10.35
C ARG A 92 8.54 7.13 -9.47
N ASN A 93 7.69 7.76 -8.67
CA ASN A 93 8.12 8.84 -7.78
C ASN A 93 9.14 8.33 -6.76
N LYS A 94 8.92 7.15 -6.19
CA LYS A 94 9.92 6.48 -5.33
C LYS A 94 11.25 6.28 -6.07
N TRP A 95 11.24 5.84 -7.33
CA TRP A 95 12.45 5.67 -8.14
C TRP A 95 13.18 7.00 -8.45
N ALA A 96 12.46 8.11 -8.54
CA ALA A 96 13.05 9.43 -8.77
C ALA A 96 13.80 9.98 -7.54
N HIS A 97 13.45 9.50 -6.33
CA HIS A 97 14.01 9.97 -5.05
C HIS A 97 14.86 8.90 -4.33
N LEU A 98 15.47 7.97 -5.09
CA LEU A 98 16.32 6.92 -4.52
C LEU A 98 17.51 7.52 -3.76
N SER A 99 17.67 7.12 -2.50
CA SER A 99 18.83 7.47 -1.68
C SER A 99 20.04 6.57 -1.99
N ALA A 100 21.21 6.87 -1.43
CA ALA A 100 22.42 6.05 -1.61
C ALA A 100 22.32 4.63 -0.99
N GLN A 101 21.20 4.29 -0.34
CA GLN A 101 20.97 2.96 0.22
C GLN A 101 20.46 1.99 -0.84
N THR A 102 20.88 0.73 -0.75
CA THR A 102 20.42 -0.33 -1.66
C THR A 102 18.95 -0.67 -1.41
N VAL A 103 18.12 -0.52 -2.44
CA VAL A 103 16.69 -0.89 -2.39
C VAL A 103 16.54 -2.37 -2.06
N ALA A 104 15.61 -2.70 -1.17
CA ALA A 104 15.32 -4.08 -0.81
C ALA A 104 14.83 -4.88 -2.03
N ALA A 105 15.29 -6.12 -2.19
CA ALA A 105 14.92 -6.96 -3.33
C ALA A 105 13.40 -7.28 -3.39
N SER A 106 12.71 -7.29 -2.24
CA SER A 106 11.24 -7.35 -2.15
C SER A 106 10.54 -6.19 -2.85
N GLU A 107 11.10 -5.00 -2.73
CA GLU A 107 10.53 -3.81 -3.35
C GLU A 107 10.77 -3.80 -4.84
N ILE A 108 11.97 -4.22 -5.29
CA ILE A 108 12.28 -4.35 -6.72
C ILE A 108 11.30 -5.34 -7.38
N TYR A 109 11.01 -6.46 -6.71
CA TYR A 109 10.02 -7.43 -7.18
C TYR A 109 8.63 -6.82 -7.30
N ARG A 110 8.15 -6.15 -6.25
CA ARG A 110 6.82 -5.51 -6.25
C ARG A 110 6.71 -4.46 -7.34
N ASP A 111 7.70 -3.60 -7.47
CA ASP A 111 7.72 -2.52 -8.46
C ASP A 111 7.72 -3.08 -9.90
N ALA A 112 8.48 -4.15 -10.15
CA ALA A 112 8.48 -4.87 -11.43
C ALA A 112 7.15 -5.59 -11.70
N ASP A 113 6.49 -6.13 -10.68
CA ASP A 113 5.18 -6.76 -10.79
C ASP A 113 4.07 -5.76 -11.14
N THR A 114 4.05 -4.60 -10.50
CA THR A 114 3.11 -3.53 -10.83
C THR A 114 3.29 -3.05 -12.26
N LEU A 115 4.53 -2.83 -12.71
CA LEU A 115 4.82 -2.46 -14.11
C LEU A 115 4.36 -3.57 -15.08
N GLY A 116 4.66 -4.83 -14.78
CA GLY A 116 4.26 -5.97 -15.60
C GLY A 116 2.74 -6.10 -15.76
N ARG A 117 1.97 -5.91 -14.68
CA ARG A 117 0.50 -5.93 -14.72
C ARG A 117 -0.07 -4.82 -15.59
N VAL A 118 0.48 -3.60 -15.49
CA VAL A 118 0.06 -2.47 -16.33
C VAL A 118 0.35 -2.76 -17.80
N LEU A 119 1.57 -3.21 -18.14
CA LEU A 119 1.94 -3.46 -19.54
C LEU A 119 1.19 -4.66 -20.15
N HIS A 120 0.99 -5.74 -19.37
CA HIS A 120 0.18 -6.87 -19.81
C HIS A 120 -1.27 -6.46 -20.10
N MET A 121 -1.85 -5.63 -19.23
CA MET A 121 -3.20 -5.09 -19.44
C MET A 121 -3.30 -4.22 -20.71
N LEU A 122 -2.24 -3.48 -21.04
CA LEU A 122 -2.19 -2.65 -22.24
C LEU A 122 -1.93 -3.45 -23.54
N GLY A 123 -1.74 -4.77 -23.45
CA GLY A 123 -1.56 -5.66 -24.60
C GLY A 123 -0.17 -5.57 -25.26
N VAL A 124 0.85 -5.25 -24.48
CA VAL A 124 2.24 -5.05 -24.93
C VAL A 124 2.90 -6.37 -25.39
N GLU A 125 3.88 -6.28 -26.29
CA GLU A 125 4.59 -7.42 -26.88
C GLU A 125 5.25 -8.35 -25.85
N ALA A 126 5.22 -9.67 -26.14
CA ALA A 126 5.72 -10.71 -25.23
C ALA A 126 7.22 -10.56 -24.87
N ALA A 127 8.04 -10.01 -25.77
CA ALA A 127 9.47 -9.83 -25.54
C ALA A 127 9.78 -8.84 -24.41
N SER A 128 8.98 -7.77 -24.27
CA SER A 128 9.13 -6.79 -23.19
C SER A 128 8.65 -7.32 -21.84
N LEU A 129 7.65 -8.22 -21.86
CA LEU A 129 7.17 -8.93 -20.66
C LEU A 129 8.20 -9.95 -20.15
N GLU A 130 8.91 -10.65 -21.04
CA GLU A 130 9.99 -11.58 -20.66
C GLU A 130 11.15 -10.87 -19.95
N LEU A 131 11.49 -9.63 -20.34
CA LEU A 131 12.50 -8.82 -19.67
C LEU A 131 12.08 -8.41 -18.25
N ILE A 132 10.78 -8.15 -18.04
CA ILE A 132 10.24 -7.82 -16.71
C ILE A 132 10.22 -9.06 -15.83
N GLU A 133 9.83 -10.22 -16.37
CA GLU A 133 9.89 -11.50 -15.67
C GLU A 133 11.34 -11.88 -15.31
N SER A 134 12.32 -11.64 -16.19
CA SER A 134 13.74 -11.79 -15.85
C SER A 134 14.13 -10.95 -14.63
N ASN A 135 13.74 -9.66 -14.61
CA ASN A 135 14.00 -8.78 -13.45
C ASN A 135 13.29 -9.27 -12.16
N LYS A 136 12.10 -9.86 -12.26
CA LYS A 136 11.41 -10.49 -11.12
C LYS A 136 12.18 -11.71 -10.62
N THR A 137 12.66 -12.57 -11.52
CA THR A 137 13.46 -13.74 -11.14
C THR A 137 14.80 -13.36 -10.51
N ASP A 138 15.44 -12.29 -10.99
CA ASP A 138 16.66 -11.75 -10.40
C ASP A 138 16.40 -11.18 -8.99
N ALA A 139 15.30 -10.45 -8.80
CA ALA A 139 14.89 -9.96 -7.49
C ALA A 139 14.60 -11.12 -6.53
N LEU A 140 13.87 -12.16 -6.97
CA LEU A 140 13.64 -13.38 -6.20
C LEU A 140 14.94 -14.10 -5.85
N ALA A 141 15.90 -14.17 -6.78
CA ALA A 141 17.21 -14.75 -6.54
C ALA A 141 18.04 -13.92 -5.53
N MET A 142 17.92 -12.60 -5.53
CA MET A 142 18.52 -11.72 -4.52
C MET A 142 17.88 -11.90 -3.14
N MET A 143 16.56 -12.10 -3.08
CA MET A 143 15.84 -12.41 -1.83
C MET A 143 16.28 -13.77 -1.28
N ALA A 144 16.41 -14.78 -2.16
CA ALA A 144 16.92 -16.11 -1.80
C ALA A 144 18.38 -16.05 -1.34
N LYS A 145 19.24 -15.24 -1.98
CA LYS A 145 20.64 -15.02 -1.58
C LYS A 145 20.78 -14.26 -0.27
N SER A 146 19.89 -13.30 0.04
CA SER A 146 19.89 -12.64 1.35
C SER A 146 19.50 -13.58 2.50
N GLN A 147 18.88 -14.73 2.19
CA GLN A 147 18.54 -15.79 3.12
C GLN A 147 19.54 -16.95 3.13
N GLY A 148 20.59 -16.94 2.27
CA GLY A 148 21.56 -18.03 2.17
C GLY A 148 22.94 -17.57 1.69
N MET A 149 23.95 -17.69 2.55
CA MET A 149 25.35 -17.43 2.20
C MET A 149 25.90 -18.45 1.19
N SER A 150 26.49 -17.91 0.11
CA SER A 150 27.73 -18.32 -0.57
C SER A 150 27.82 -19.71 -1.21
N ALA A 151 27.84 -19.75 -2.55
CA ALA A 151 28.86 -20.49 -3.30
C ALA A 151 29.02 -19.95 -4.73
N SER A 152 30.28 -19.74 -5.11
CA SER A 152 30.78 -19.20 -6.37
C SER A 152 30.91 -20.24 -7.48
N GLN A 153 30.83 -19.72 -8.70
CA GLN A 153 30.95 -20.35 -10.01
C GLN A 153 32.28 -21.09 -10.26
N GLY A 154 32.24 -22.06 -11.19
CA GLY A 154 33.39 -22.71 -11.81
C GLY A 154 32.93 -23.64 -12.94
N ASP A 155 33.07 -23.14 -14.16
CA ASP A 155 32.53 -23.60 -15.45
C ASP A 155 33.45 -24.67 -16.14
N PRO A 156 33.20 -25.16 -17.39
CA PRO A 156 33.04 -26.59 -17.69
C PRO A 156 33.92 -27.14 -18.84
N GLU A 157 34.14 -28.46 -18.94
CA GLU A 157 34.58 -29.12 -20.18
C GLU A 157 34.02 -30.55 -20.26
N THR A 158 33.02 -30.81 -21.12
CA THR A 158 33.06 -31.28 -22.53
C THR A 158 33.59 -32.69 -22.79
N THR A 159 32.86 -33.37 -23.69
CA THR A 159 33.15 -34.60 -24.49
C THR A 159 32.73 -35.95 -23.92
N SER A 160 32.16 -36.90 -24.68
CA SER A 160 31.49 -36.94 -25.99
C SER A 160 31.06 -38.39 -26.23
N MET A 161 29.86 -38.58 -26.78
CA MET A 161 29.39 -39.63 -27.71
C MET A 161 29.75 -41.12 -27.50
N GLY A 162 28.70 -41.97 -27.54
CA GLY A 162 28.83 -43.36 -28.01
C GLY A 162 27.75 -44.34 -27.53
N LEU A 163 26.62 -44.40 -28.23
CA LEU A 163 25.70 -45.56 -28.28
C LEU A 163 26.30 -46.68 -29.17
N PRO A 164 25.71 -47.90 -29.32
CA PRO A 164 24.71 -48.62 -28.51
C PRO A 164 25.06 -50.12 -28.31
N THR A 165 24.47 -50.83 -27.33
CA THR A 165 23.98 -52.22 -27.51
C THR A 165 23.27 -52.75 -26.25
N GLU A 166 22.03 -53.23 -26.44
CA GLU A 166 21.34 -54.19 -25.56
C GLU A 166 21.50 -55.62 -26.14
N PRO A 167 21.10 -56.70 -25.46
CA PRO A 167 21.02 -56.94 -24.00
C PRO A 167 21.62 -58.32 -23.60
N ALA A 168 22.00 -58.49 -22.34
CA ALA A 168 22.11 -59.81 -21.72
C ALA A 168 21.85 -59.71 -20.21
N GLN A 169 20.95 -60.56 -19.72
CA GLN A 169 20.55 -60.68 -18.31
C GLN A 169 21.56 -61.50 -17.51
N SER A 170 21.98 -61.03 -16.34
CA SER A 170 22.45 -61.90 -15.24
C SER A 170 22.30 -61.25 -13.86
N SER A 171 21.80 -62.08 -12.94
CA SER A 171 21.93 -62.06 -11.47
C SER A 171 22.03 -60.73 -10.72
N ALA A 172 20.90 -60.30 -10.13
CA ALA A 172 20.84 -59.11 -9.28
C ALA A 172 21.55 -59.27 -7.94
N ALA A 173 22.57 -58.42 -7.71
CA ALA A 173 23.10 -58.09 -6.39
C ALA A 173 22.02 -57.39 -5.52
N PRO A 174 22.09 -57.49 -4.18
CA PRO A 174 21.15 -56.78 -3.30
C PRO A 174 21.29 -55.27 -3.49
N THR A 175 20.19 -54.59 -3.80
CA THR A 175 20.14 -53.15 -4.08
C THR A 175 20.07 -52.36 -2.78
N ILE A 176 21.01 -51.43 -2.54
CA ILE A 176 21.08 -50.58 -1.34
C ILE A 176 19.99 -49.50 -1.34
N PHE A 177 19.65 -48.92 -2.50
CA PHE A 177 18.65 -47.85 -2.62
C PHE A 177 17.39 -48.35 -3.33
N GLN A 178 16.24 -47.77 -3.00
CA GLN A 178 14.96 -48.13 -3.62
C GLN A 178 14.45 -47.04 -4.56
N VAL A 179 13.63 -47.42 -5.55
CA VAL A 179 12.92 -46.47 -6.41
C VAL A 179 12.06 -45.54 -5.54
N GLY A 180 12.23 -44.23 -5.73
CA GLY A 180 11.59 -43.18 -4.96
C GLY A 180 12.42 -42.64 -3.77
N GLU A 181 13.53 -43.29 -3.42
CA GLU A 181 14.43 -42.78 -2.37
C GLU A 181 15.20 -41.55 -2.86
N LEU A 182 15.29 -40.51 -2.02
CA LEU A 182 16.10 -39.33 -2.29
C LEU A 182 17.56 -39.60 -1.92
N VAL A 183 18.43 -39.58 -2.91
CA VAL A 183 19.87 -39.79 -2.77
C VAL A 183 20.61 -38.53 -3.18
N ALA A 184 21.82 -38.35 -2.67
CA ALA A 184 22.72 -37.30 -3.11
C ALA A 184 23.96 -37.91 -3.78
N LEU A 185 24.56 -37.16 -4.70
CA LEU A 185 25.84 -37.53 -5.29
C LEU A 185 26.95 -37.32 -4.25
N ARG A 186 27.85 -38.29 -4.09
CA ARG A 186 29.02 -38.13 -3.21
C ARG A 186 29.95 -37.01 -3.65
N SER A 187 29.99 -36.70 -4.95
CA SER A 187 30.74 -35.57 -5.50
C SER A 187 30.08 -34.22 -5.23
N ASN A 188 28.76 -34.18 -5.03
CA ASN A 188 28.01 -32.97 -4.75
C ASN A 188 26.79 -33.26 -3.87
N LEU A 189 26.97 -33.08 -2.55
CA LEU A 189 25.94 -33.35 -1.55
C LEU A 189 24.74 -32.38 -1.60
N ALA A 190 24.83 -31.29 -2.37
CA ALA A 190 23.73 -30.35 -2.55
C ALA A 190 22.70 -30.81 -3.58
N THR A 191 23.09 -31.72 -4.50
CA THR A 191 22.21 -32.22 -5.53
C THR A 191 21.44 -33.43 -5.00
N VAL A 192 20.21 -33.18 -4.56
CA VAL A 192 19.27 -34.21 -4.10
C VAL A 192 18.45 -34.72 -5.29
N ILE A 193 18.51 -36.02 -5.54
CA ILE A 193 17.90 -36.61 -6.73
C ILE A 193 17.12 -37.87 -6.35
N PRO A 194 15.86 -38.03 -6.80
CA PRO A 194 15.13 -39.28 -6.61
C PRO A 194 15.66 -40.38 -7.52
N VAL A 195 15.78 -41.59 -6.97
CA VAL A 195 16.00 -42.81 -7.76
C VAL A 195 14.73 -43.13 -8.55
N ILE A 196 14.82 -43.18 -9.88
CA ILE A 196 13.71 -43.53 -10.78
C ILE A 196 13.69 -45.02 -11.07
N ASP A 197 14.85 -45.62 -11.25
CA ASP A 197 14.98 -47.02 -11.65
C ASP A 197 16.26 -47.64 -11.10
N VAL A 198 16.22 -48.94 -10.86
CA VAL A 198 17.35 -49.71 -10.33
C VAL A 198 17.74 -50.78 -11.34
N ILE A 199 18.93 -50.64 -11.90
CA ILE A 199 19.50 -51.56 -12.87
C ILE A 199 20.49 -52.46 -12.11
N PRO A 200 20.13 -53.73 -11.81
CA PRO A 200 21.07 -54.66 -11.21
C PRO A 200 22.25 -54.92 -12.16
N GLY A 201 23.47 -54.88 -11.63
CA GLY A 201 24.69 -55.24 -12.35
C GLY A 201 25.43 -56.38 -11.63
N ASP A 202 26.24 -57.15 -12.37
CA ASP A 202 26.95 -58.32 -11.82
C ASP A 202 27.97 -57.97 -10.71
N ALA A 203 28.47 -56.73 -10.67
CA ALA A 203 29.48 -56.27 -9.70
C ALA A 203 29.00 -55.14 -8.77
N GLU A 204 28.24 -54.18 -9.29
CA GLU A 204 27.58 -53.13 -8.50
C GLU A 204 26.26 -52.73 -9.17
N CYS A 205 25.26 -52.35 -8.38
CA CYS A 205 23.99 -51.86 -8.89
C CYS A 205 24.17 -50.46 -9.50
N ARG A 206 23.41 -50.18 -10.55
CA ARG A 206 23.34 -48.86 -11.19
C ARG A 206 21.96 -48.28 -10.95
N TYR A 207 21.89 -46.99 -10.66
CA TYR A 207 20.66 -46.29 -10.32
C TYR A 207 20.42 -45.20 -11.37
N GLN A 208 19.25 -45.20 -11.99
CA GLN A 208 18.82 -44.10 -12.84
C GLN A 208 18.18 -43.02 -11.99
N VAL A 209 18.67 -41.79 -12.13
CA VAL A 209 18.16 -40.62 -11.45
C VAL A 209 17.80 -39.53 -12.47
N PHE A 210 16.89 -38.62 -12.10
CA PHE A 210 16.48 -37.53 -12.99
C PHE A 210 17.22 -36.25 -12.63
N GLN A 211 18.16 -35.82 -13.45
CA GLN A 211 18.97 -34.62 -13.19
C GLN A 211 19.00 -33.74 -14.44
N ASP A 212 18.82 -32.42 -14.26
CA ASP A 212 18.89 -31.41 -15.33
C ASP A 212 18.00 -31.75 -16.54
N ASN A 213 16.77 -32.18 -16.23
CA ASN A 213 15.75 -32.59 -17.20
C ASN A 213 16.15 -33.78 -18.10
N ARG A 214 17.10 -34.61 -17.64
CA ARG A 214 17.59 -35.82 -18.33
C ARG A 214 17.69 -37.00 -17.35
N LYS A 215 17.58 -38.21 -17.88
CA LYS A 215 17.87 -39.43 -17.12
C LYS A 215 19.37 -39.69 -17.15
N VAL A 216 20.01 -39.74 -15.97
CA VAL A 216 21.44 -40.04 -15.81
C VAL A 216 21.57 -41.30 -14.97
N THR A 217 22.53 -42.16 -15.31
CA THR A 217 22.79 -43.41 -14.58
C THR A 217 24.05 -43.22 -13.73
N TYR A 218 23.93 -43.47 -12.43
CA TYR A 218 25.05 -43.46 -11.50
C TYR A 218 25.31 -44.85 -10.94
N TYR A 219 26.57 -45.12 -10.61
CA TYR A 219 26.95 -46.34 -9.90
C TYR A 219 26.60 -46.21 -8.41
N GLU A 220 26.33 -47.34 -7.75
CA GLU A 220 26.03 -47.38 -6.31
C GLU A 220 27.06 -46.62 -5.46
N SER A 221 28.34 -46.78 -5.81
CA SER A 221 29.48 -46.13 -5.14
C SER A 221 29.47 -44.60 -5.23
N GLN A 222 28.73 -44.02 -6.20
CA GLN A 222 28.64 -42.57 -6.42
C GLN A 222 27.49 -41.92 -5.66
N LEU A 223 26.60 -42.71 -5.06
CA LEU A 223 25.41 -42.25 -4.37
C LEU A 223 25.56 -42.41 -2.85
N GLN A 224 24.83 -41.57 -2.13
CA GLN A 224 24.71 -41.62 -0.68
C GLN A 224 23.25 -41.38 -0.28
N SER A 225 22.71 -42.21 0.62
CA SER A 225 21.39 -41.96 1.21
C SER A 225 21.46 -40.66 1.99
N LEU A 226 20.52 -39.76 1.72
CA LEU A 226 20.22 -38.67 2.63
C LEU A 226 19.53 -39.32 3.82
N ALA A 227 20.32 -39.78 4.81
CA ALA A 227 19.77 -40.08 6.12
C ALA A 227 18.84 -38.91 6.46
N PRO A 228 17.57 -39.17 6.87
CA PRO A 228 16.67 -38.09 7.20
C PRO A 228 17.45 -37.20 8.16
N LYS A 229 17.65 -35.93 7.78
CA LYS A 229 18.08 -34.93 8.75
C LYS A 229 17.04 -35.07 9.84
N GLU A 230 17.40 -35.73 10.95
CA GLU A 230 16.69 -35.55 12.19
C GLU A 230 16.71 -34.04 12.34
N GLU A 231 15.57 -33.39 12.08
CA GLU A 231 15.37 -32.00 12.43
C GLU A 231 15.76 -31.96 13.90
N ALA A 232 16.95 -31.48 14.19
CA ALA A 232 17.44 -31.35 15.55
C ALA A 232 16.47 -30.37 16.19
N ARG A 233 15.45 -30.92 16.86
CA ARG A 233 14.52 -30.14 17.66
C ARG A 233 15.35 -29.66 18.84
N ASP A 234 15.94 -28.49 18.66
CA ASP A 234 16.67 -27.83 19.72
C ASP A 234 15.75 -27.74 20.93
N ARG A 235 16.18 -28.35 22.04
CA ARG A 235 15.45 -28.29 23.29
C ARG A 235 15.66 -26.89 23.86
N LEU A 236 14.70 -26.01 23.60
CA LEU A 236 14.66 -24.69 24.21
C LEU A 236 14.24 -24.81 25.67
N ASP A 237 15.00 -24.16 26.56
CA ASP A 237 14.55 -23.91 27.92
C ASP A 237 13.28 -23.02 27.92
N VAL A 238 12.45 -23.12 28.95
CA VAL A 238 11.20 -22.35 29.08
C VAL A 238 11.45 -20.85 28.99
N VAL A 239 12.56 -20.37 29.56
CA VAL A 239 12.93 -18.95 29.49
C VAL A 239 13.30 -18.56 28.06
N ALA A 240 14.09 -19.40 27.38
CA ALA A 240 14.48 -19.18 25.98
C ALA A 240 13.27 -19.22 25.05
N LEU A 241 12.35 -20.17 25.24
CA LEU A 241 11.10 -20.27 24.50
C LEU A 241 10.22 -19.05 24.73
N ARG A 242 10.06 -18.59 25.97
CA ARG A 242 9.30 -17.38 26.28
C ARG A 242 9.91 -16.15 25.62
N ALA A 243 11.23 -15.98 25.73
CA ALA A 243 11.94 -14.88 25.10
C ALA A 243 11.78 -14.93 23.57
N TYR A 244 11.88 -16.11 22.98
CA TYR A 244 11.68 -16.32 21.55
C TYR A 244 10.26 -15.97 21.11
N LEU A 245 9.23 -16.48 21.80
CA LEU A 245 7.83 -16.16 21.50
C LEU A 245 7.52 -14.68 21.70
N THR A 246 8.05 -14.03 22.75
CA THR A 246 7.93 -12.58 22.94
C THR A 246 8.64 -11.83 21.82
N SER A 247 9.84 -12.25 21.40
CA SER A 247 10.54 -11.64 20.28
C SER A 247 9.76 -11.77 18.98
N LEU A 248 9.15 -12.94 18.72
CA LEU A 248 8.27 -13.15 17.59
C LEU A 248 7.07 -12.21 17.66
N GLN A 249 6.40 -12.08 18.81
CA GLN A 249 5.28 -11.14 18.97
C GLN A 249 5.66 -9.66 18.79
N LEU A 250 6.89 -9.29 19.14
CA LEU A 250 7.41 -7.94 18.90
C LEU A 250 7.78 -7.71 17.43
N LEU A 251 8.33 -8.73 16.76
CA LEU A 251 8.74 -8.67 15.35
C LEU A 251 7.55 -8.82 14.40
N SER A 252 6.54 -9.61 14.77
CA SER A 252 5.30 -9.83 14.02
C SER A 252 4.17 -9.03 14.68
N SER A 253 4.00 -7.79 14.25
CA SER A 253 3.00 -6.87 14.82
C SER A 253 1.57 -7.36 14.58
N SER A 254 0.96 -7.97 15.60
CA SER A 254 -0.45 -8.34 15.55
C SER A 254 -1.37 -7.11 15.64
N THR A 255 -2.52 -7.16 14.98
CA THR A 255 -3.60 -6.16 15.09
C THR A 255 -4.45 -6.33 16.36
N THR A 256 -4.18 -7.37 17.16
CA THR A 256 -4.91 -7.68 18.40
C THR A 256 -4.28 -7.10 19.66
N SER A 257 -2.97 -6.82 19.66
CA SER A 257 -2.21 -6.34 20.82
C SER A 257 -1.77 -4.90 20.62
N LEU A 258 -1.88 -4.05 21.65
CA LEU A 258 -1.41 -2.66 21.62
C LEU A 258 0.05 -2.55 22.10
N PHE A 259 0.90 -1.85 21.35
CA PHE A 259 2.33 -1.69 21.68
C PHE A 259 2.61 -0.47 22.56
N SER A 260 1.82 0.59 22.41
CA SER A 260 1.96 1.86 23.13
C SER A 260 1.27 1.89 24.51
N MET A 261 0.83 0.74 25.02
CA MET A 261 0.16 0.66 26.32
C MET A 261 1.05 1.26 27.40
N ARG A 262 0.56 2.33 28.05
CA ARG A 262 1.27 3.09 29.09
C ARG A 262 2.54 3.84 28.63
N SER A 263 2.71 4.07 27.33
CA SER A 263 3.86 4.86 26.81
C SER A 263 3.70 6.36 27.04
N GLY A 264 2.48 6.85 27.25
CA GLY A 264 2.20 8.25 27.60
C GLY A 264 2.12 8.48 29.11
N ARG A 265 2.42 9.70 29.55
CA ARG A 265 2.24 10.18 30.94
C ARG A 265 0.77 10.54 31.20
N VAL A 266 -0.12 9.58 30.93
CA VAL A 266 -1.57 9.69 31.03
C VAL A 266 -2.12 8.51 31.83
N GLN A 267 -3.22 8.75 32.56
CA GLN A 267 -3.90 7.66 33.25
C GLN A 267 -4.56 6.72 32.24
N PHE A 268 -4.52 5.43 32.52
CA PHE A 268 -5.17 4.44 31.66
C PHE A 268 -6.69 4.52 31.82
N VAL A 269 -7.38 4.91 30.75
CA VAL A 269 -8.84 4.93 30.68
C VAL A 269 -9.29 4.04 29.51
N PRO A 270 -9.98 2.91 29.76
CA PRO A 270 -10.21 1.88 28.74
C PRO A 270 -10.89 2.36 27.45
N TYR A 271 -11.87 3.27 27.54
CA TYR A 271 -12.60 3.71 26.35
C TYR A 271 -11.71 4.52 25.39
N GLN A 272 -10.69 5.23 25.90
CA GLN A 272 -9.77 6.06 25.11
C GLN A 272 -8.88 5.23 24.17
N TYR A 273 -8.79 3.92 24.41
CA TYR A 273 -8.06 2.99 23.54
C TYR A 273 -8.94 2.38 22.45
N ARG A 274 -10.27 2.59 22.48
CA ARG A 274 -11.16 2.10 21.41
C ARG A 274 -10.84 2.73 20.05
N PRO A 275 -10.61 4.05 19.93
CA PRO A 275 -10.20 4.65 18.66
C PRO A 275 -8.88 4.07 18.14
N VAL A 276 -7.91 3.84 19.02
CA VAL A 276 -6.61 3.23 18.69
C VAL A 276 -6.82 1.85 18.07
N LEU A 277 -7.61 0.99 18.72
CA LEU A 277 -7.93 -0.35 18.23
C LEU A 277 -8.71 -0.35 16.92
N LYS A 278 -9.62 0.61 16.72
CA LYS A 278 -10.35 0.77 15.46
C LYS A 278 -9.41 1.16 14.32
N LEU A 279 -8.51 2.09 14.57
CA LEU A 279 -7.57 2.59 13.57
C LEU A 279 -6.60 1.51 13.09
N ILE A 280 -6.01 0.72 14.00
CA ILE A 280 -5.06 -0.35 13.64
C ILE A 280 -5.72 -1.53 12.90
N ARG A 281 -7.05 -1.66 12.98
CA ARG A 281 -7.82 -2.71 12.31
C ARG A 281 -8.42 -2.23 10.99
N ALA A 282 -8.39 -0.92 10.73
CA ALA A 282 -8.89 -0.37 9.49
C ALA A 282 -7.95 -0.73 8.34
N ASP A 283 -8.53 -1.00 7.17
CA ASP A 283 -7.82 -1.17 5.90
C ASP A 283 -6.98 0.06 5.53
N ARG A 284 -7.50 1.24 5.88
CA ARG A 284 -6.80 2.53 5.80
C ARG A 284 -6.87 3.25 7.15
N PRO A 285 -5.76 3.82 7.64
CA PRO A 285 -5.70 4.47 8.96
C PRO A 285 -6.39 5.85 8.94
N ARG A 286 -7.71 5.86 8.71
CA ARG A 286 -8.54 7.05 8.64
C ARG A 286 -9.73 6.92 9.56
N LEU A 287 -9.92 7.88 10.46
CA LEU A 287 -10.90 7.75 11.54
C LEU A 287 -11.56 9.09 11.90
N LEU A 288 -12.88 9.07 12.07
CA LEU A 288 -13.64 10.14 12.69
C LEU A 288 -13.92 9.78 14.17
N ILE A 289 -13.41 10.59 15.08
CA ILE A 289 -13.68 10.51 16.52
C ILE A 289 -14.68 11.61 16.88
N ALA A 290 -15.89 11.16 17.21
CA ALA A 290 -17.05 12.02 17.44
C ALA A 290 -17.56 11.97 18.89
N ASP A 291 -16.65 11.82 19.85
CA ASP A 291 -17.00 11.73 21.27
C ASP A 291 -17.40 13.09 21.85
N GLU A 292 -18.12 13.09 22.97
CA GLU A 292 -18.58 14.31 23.65
C GLU A 292 -17.41 15.23 24.07
N VAL A 293 -17.74 16.50 24.34
CA VAL A 293 -16.77 17.48 24.85
C VAL A 293 -16.28 17.03 26.23
N GLY A 294 -14.97 17.06 26.45
CA GLY A 294 -14.36 16.73 27.74
C GLY A 294 -13.99 15.25 27.92
N VAL A 295 -14.36 14.36 27.00
CA VAL A 295 -14.05 12.91 27.04
C VAL A 295 -12.56 12.61 26.78
N GLY A 296 -11.81 13.59 26.26
CA GLY A 296 -10.36 13.47 26.07
C GLY A 296 -9.93 13.11 24.65
N LYS A 297 -10.65 13.53 23.61
CA LYS A 297 -10.28 13.35 22.19
C LYS A 297 -8.81 13.71 21.88
N THR A 298 -8.27 14.76 22.50
CA THR A 298 -6.86 15.14 22.35
C THR A 298 -5.89 14.10 22.95
N ILE A 299 -6.28 13.45 24.05
CA ILE A 299 -5.52 12.32 24.65
C ILE A 299 -5.59 11.11 23.72
N GLU A 300 -6.76 10.81 23.16
CA GLU A 300 -6.95 9.71 22.21
C GLU A 300 -6.08 9.89 20.96
N ALA A 301 -6.01 11.11 20.43
CA ALA A 301 -5.09 11.45 19.34
C ALA A 301 -3.61 11.21 19.74
N GLY A 302 -3.20 11.56 20.96
CA GLY A 302 -1.85 11.28 21.47
C GLY A 302 -1.55 9.79 21.60
N LEU A 303 -2.54 8.99 22.07
CA LEU A 303 -2.43 7.53 22.12
C LEU A 303 -2.29 6.94 20.72
N ILE A 304 -3.05 7.45 19.75
CA ILE A 304 -2.94 7.03 18.35
C ILE A 304 -1.55 7.35 17.80
N ILE A 305 -1.02 8.56 18.00
CA ILE A 305 0.34 8.93 17.56
C ILE A 305 1.36 7.94 18.12
N LYS A 306 1.27 7.60 19.40
CA LYS A 306 2.19 6.63 20.00
C LYS A 306 2.07 5.22 19.43
N GLU A 307 0.85 4.75 19.19
CA GLU A 307 0.64 3.43 18.60
C GLU A 307 1.13 3.37 17.16
N LEU A 308 0.82 4.38 16.35
CA LEU A 308 1.26 4.45 14.97
C LEU A 308 2.78 4.58 14.88
N ARG A 309 3.41 5.31 15.79
CA ARG A 309 4.88 5.43 15.85
C ARG A 309 5.55 4.10 16.20
N ALA A 310 4.95 3.34 17.11
CA ALA A 310 5.46 2.01 17.46
C ALA A 310 5.33 0.99 16.31
N ARG A 311 4.44 1.22 15.33
CA ARG A 311 4.12 0.27 14.24
C ARG A 311 4.65 0.65 12.87
N MET A 312 4.52 1.93 12.52
CA MET A 312 4.77 2.45 11.17
C MET A 312 5.90 3.50 11.17
N ASP A 313 6.58 3.68 12.31
CA ASP A 313 7.64 4.68 12.53
C ASP A 313 7.29 6.08 12.00
N ILE A 314 6.06 6.55 12.27
CA ILE A 314 5.61 7.86 11.80
C ILE A 314 6.53 8.98 12.31
N SER A 315 6.93 9.85 11.40
CA SER A 315 7.92 10.91 11.62
C SER A 315 7.30 12.31 11.50
N SER A 316 6.33 12.45 10.59
CA SER A 316 5.68 13.71 10.25
C SER A 316 4.20 13.72 10.66
N VAL A 317 3.81 14.71 11.47
CA VAL A 317 2.45 14.85 11.99
C VAL A 317 1.99 16.30 11.88
N LEU A 318 0.89 16.53 11.16
CA LEU A 318 0.26 17.84 11.03
C LEU A 318 -1.03 17.89 11.84
N ILE A 319 -1.10 18.80 12.81
CA ILE A 319 -2.32 19.08 13.57
C ILE A 319 -2.93 20.38 13.07
N ILE A 320 -4.19 20.34 12.64
CA ILE A 320 -4.97 21.48 12.19
C ILE A 320 -6.08 21.73 13.21
N CYS A 321 -6.15 22.92 13.80
CA CYS A 321 -7.12 23.19 14.87
C CYS A 321 -7.57 24.67 14.94
N PRO A 322 -8.58 25.00 15.77
CA PRO A 322 -8.97 26.40 15.98
C PRO A 322 -7.84 27.24 16.60
N LYS A 323 -7.76 28.51 16.21
CA LYS A 323 -6.73 29.45 16.70
C LYS A 323 -6.71 29.59 18.23
N ALA A 324 -7.86 29.48 18.88
CA ALA A 324 -7.95 29.53 20.34
C ALA A 324 -7.13 28.41 21.01
N LEU A 325 -7.19 27.18 20.49
CA LEU A 325 -6.44 26.04 21.04
C LEU A 325 -4.93 26.18 20.87
N VAL A 326 -4.50 26.86 19.80
CA VAL A 326 -3.10 27.22 19.58
C VAL A 326 -2.66 28.30 20.56
N ALA A 327 -3.46 29.35 20.76
CA ALA A 327 -3.17 30.45 21.68
C ALA A 327 -3.05 29.98 23.14
N GLU A 328 -3.92 29.07 23.56
CA GLU A 328 -3.89 28.43 24.88
C GLU A 328 -2.81 27.36 25.02
N ARG A 329 -2.08 27.05 23.94
CA ARG A 329 -1.06 25.98 23.87
C ARG A 329 -1.58 24.60 24.28
N LYS A 330 -2.89 24.35 24.10
CA LYS A 330 -3.54 23.10 24.53
C LYS A 330 -2.87 21.88 23.91
N TRP A 331 -2.77 21.86 22.57
CA TRP A 331 -2.14 20.75 21.84
C TRP A 331 -0.67 20.56 22.21
N TYR A 332 0.09 21.65 22.36
CA TYR A 332 1.49 21.60 22.78
C TYR A 332 1.65 20.95 24.17
N LEU A 333 0.84 21.36 25.14
CA LEU A 333 0.90 20.83 26.51
C LEU A 333 0.48 19.37 26.56
N GLU A 334 -0.57 18.98 25.83
CA GLU A 334 -1.03 17.59 25.80
C GLU A 334 -0.02 16.68 25.10
N MET A 335 0.51 17.06 23.94
CA MET A 335 1.51 16.26 23.21
C MET A 335 2.81 16.09 24.00
N LYS A 336 3.18 17.08 24.82
CA LYS A 336 4.32 16.95 25.74
C LYS A 336 4.15 15.81 26.77
N ARG A 337 2.92 15.47 27.16
CA ARG A 337 2.65 14.30 28.04
C ARG A 337 2.95 12.99 27.35
N PHE A 338 2.96 12.99 26.03
CA PHE A 338 3.37 11.87 25.19
C PHE A 338 4.82 12.04 24.73
N ASP A 339 5.65 12.90 25.30
CA ASP A 339 7.03 13.11 24.82
C ASP A 339 7.09 13.45 23.31
N GLU A 340 6.05 14.11 22.79
CA GLU A 340 5.98 14.60 21.42
C GLU A 340 6.10 16.13 21.42
N ASN A 341 7.08 16.65 20.69
CA ASN A 341 7.34 18.07 20.58
C ASN A 341 6.78 18.59 19.27
N PHE A 342 5.74 19.44 19.35
CA PHE A 342 5.12 20.08 18.21
C PHE A 342 5.45 21.58 18.18
N ILE A 343 5.58 22.12 16.97
CA ILE A 343 5.83 23.55 16.74
C ILE A 343 4.56 24.18 16.18
N ALA A 344 4.09 25.25 16.83
CA ALA A 344 2.99 26.05 16.29
C ALA A 344 3.50 26.92 15.14
N ILE A 345 2.85 26.82 13.98
CA ILE A 345 3.20 27.57 12.78
C ILE A 345 2.29 28.78 12.65
N ASP A 346 2.90 29.96 12.49
CA ASP A 346 2.20 31.21 12.17
C ASP A 346 2.21 31.49 10.65
N GLY A 347 1.58 32.59 10.23
CA GLY A 347 1.48 32.94 8.82
C GLY A 347 2.85 33.07 8.11
N PRO A 348 3.80 33.87 8.65
CA PRO A 348 5.14 33.99 8.09
C PRO A 348 5.89 32.66 8.03
N LEU A 349 5.83 31.85 9.09
CA LEU A 349 6.51 30.57 9.14
C LEU A 349 5.89 29.55 8.17
N LEU A 350 4.57 29.55 8.01
CA LEU A 350 3.90 28.72 7.01
C LEU A 350 4.37 29.07 5.61
N ARG A 351 4.51 30.37 5.30
CA ARG A 351 5.05 30.83 4.02
C ARG A 351 6.49 30.39 3.80
N HIS A 352 7.31 30.45 4.84
CA HIS A 352 8.67 29.91 4.79
C HIS A 352 8.63 28.40 4.47
N CYS A 353 7.82 27.62 5.18
CA CYS A 353 7.71 26.18 4.93
C CYS A 353 7.29 25.87 3.49
N LEU A 354 6.32 26.60 2.93
CA LEU A 354 5.90 26.43 1.54
C LEU A 354 7.01 26.78 0.54
N GLN A 355 7.77 27.84 0.82
CA GLN A 355 8.88 28.25 -0.02
C GLN A 355 10.00 27.20 0.00
N GLU A 356 10.39 26.70 1.16
CA GLU A 356 11.38 25.64 1.28
C GLU A 356 10.88 24.35 0.60
N THR A 357 9.61 23.98 0.80
CA THR A 357 9.01 22.81 0.13
C THR A 357 9.03 22.98 -1.39
N TYR A 358 8.81 24.19 -1.90
CA TYR A 358 8.92 24.46 -3.33
C TYR A 358 10.36 24.34 -3.87
N LEU A 359 11.35 24.69 -3.06
CA LEU A 359 12.77 24.66 -3.45
C LEU A 359 13.36 23.25 -3.36
N ASP A 360 13.09 22.55 -2.26
CA ASP A 360 13.70 21.27 -1.92
C ASP A 360 12.81 20.07 -2.28
N GLY A 361 11.52 20.30 -2.56
CA GLY A 361 10.53 19.25 -2.84
C GLY A 361 10.05 18.51 -1.59
N GLU A 362 10.57 18.83 -0.41
CA GLU A 362 10.22 18.18 0.85
C GLU A 362 9.81 19.20 1.91
N TRP A 363 8.86 18.82 2.75
CA TRP A 363 8.48 19.68 3.88
C TRP A 363 9.64 19.73 4.90
N PRO A 364 10.03 20.91 5.43
CA PRO A 364 11.22 20.98 6.26
C PRO A 364 11.12 20.11 7.53
N ASP A 365 12.16 19.30 7.78
CA ASP A 365 12.24 18.36 8.91
C ASP A 365 11.98 19.01 10.28
N GLN A 366 12.47 20.24 10.46
CA GLN A 366 12.25 21.01 11.69
C GLN A 366 10.76 21.21 11.99
N TYR A 367 9.93 21.25 10.95
CA TYR A 367 8.48 21.47 11.01
C TYR A 367 7.70 20.21 10.64
N ALA A 368 8.31 19.03 10.64
CA ALA A 368 7.62 17.75 10.41
C ALA A 368 6.49 17.52 11.42
N LYS A 369 6.61 18.07 12.64
CA LYS A 369 5.56 18.06 13.68
C LYS A 369 5.01 19.45 13.92
N ALA A 370 3.92 19.76 13.23
CA ALA A 370 3.37 21.11 13.15
C ALA A 370 1.96 21.22 13.73
N ILE A 371 1.66 22.38 14.31
CA ILE A 371 0.30 22.79 14.68
C ILE A 371 -0.05 24.04 13.87
N VAL A 372 -1.08 23.97 13.01
CA VAL A 372 -1.48 25.06 12.12
C VAL A 372 -2.94 25.46 12.42
N PRO A 373 -3.22 26.74 12.71
CA PRO A 373 -4.57 27.19 12.97
C PRO A 373 -5.40 27.33 11.69
N PHE A 374 -6.70 27.02 11.76
CA PHE A 374 -7.64 27.16 10.64
C PHE A 374 -7.63 28.54 9.96
N SER A 375 -7.34 29.60 10.71
CA SER A 375 -7.28 30.97 10.19
C SER A 375 -6.22 31.22 9.13
N LEU A 376 -5.25 30.30 8.96
CA LEU A 376 -4.22 30.40 7.92
C LEU A 376 -4.62 29.73 6.59
N PHE A 377 -5.75 29.01 6.56
CA PHE A 377 -6.23 28.29 5.40
C PHE A 377 -7.17 29.18 4.56
N ASP A 378 -6.56 30.11 3.84
CA ASP A 378 -7.25 31.06 2.96
C ASP A 378 -6.91 30.79 1.48
N SER A 379 -7.54 31.57 0.60
CA SER A 379 -7.26 31.54 -0.85
C SER A 379 -5.77 31.79 -1.14
N ASP A 380 -5.17 32.67 -0.36
CA ASP A 380 -3.78 33.07 -0.39
C ASP A 380 -2.82 31.89 -0.11
N LEU A 381 -3.21 30.94 0.73
CA LEU A 381 -2.49 29.68 0.99
C LEU A 381 -2.61 28.71 -0.19
N LEU A 382 -3.80 28.57 -0.78
CA LEU A 382 -4.06 27.62 -1.86
C LEU A 382 -3.41 28.03 -3.19
N PHE A 383 -3.66 29.26 -3.61
CA PHE A 383 -3.26 29.76 -4.94
C PHE A 383 -1.98 30.59 -4.92
N GLY A 384 -1.50 30.98 -3.72
CA GLY A 384 -0.38 31.90 -3.58
C GLY A 384 -0.79 33.36 -3.78
N ARG A 385 0.13 34.29 -3.50
CA ARG A 385 -0.12 35.73 -3.72
C ARG A 385 0.40 36.15 -5.09
N GLY A 386 -0.54 36.41 -6.01
CA GLY A 386 -0.28 37.04 -7.29
C GLY A 386 -0.15 38.57 -7.18
N GLY A 387 0.97 39.07 -6.67
CA GLY A 387 1.24 40.52 -6.65
C GLY A 387 1.99 40.99 -7.90
N ARG A 388 1.70 42.20 -8.41
CA ARG A 388 2.45 42.94 -9.45
C ARG A 388 3.91 43.28 -9.08
N GLY A 389 4.51 42.57 -8.11
CA GLY A 389 5.83 42.83 -7.54
C GLY A 389 6.73 41.60 -7.52
N ARG A 390 8.03 41.83 -7.33
CA ARG A 390 9.18 40.92 -7.57
C ARG A 390 9.27 39.65 -6.69
N LYS A 391 8.28 39.35 -5.86
CA LYS A 391 8.21 38.11 -5.08
C LYS A 391 6.82 37.48 -5.25
N LYS A 392 6.73 36.54 -6.18
CA LYS A 392 5.60 35.62 -6.28
C LYS A 392 5.68 34.69 -5.08
N ASN A 393 4.62 34.61 -4.29
CA ASN A 393 4.56 33.63 -3.20
C ASN A 393 3.81 32.41 -3.72
N GLU A 394 4.43 31.25 -3.61
CA GLU A 394 3.82 29.98 -4.02
C GLU A 394 2.67 29.60 -3.07
N GLY A 395 1.68 28.90 -3.62
CA GLY A 395 0.56 28.30 -2.89
C GLY A 395 0.69 26.80 -2.81
N LEU A 396 -0.20 26.13 -2.08
CA LEU A 396 -0.23 24.67 -1.99
C LEU A 396 -0.38 24.01 -3.36
N LEU A 397 -1.27 24.54 -4.21
CA LEU A 397 -1.55 23.95 -5.52
C LEU A 397 -0.41 24.10 -6.54
N THR A 398 0.58 24.95 -6.24
CA THR A 398 1.77 25.13 -7.09
C THR A 398 2.94 24.25 -6.67
N LEU A 399 2.86 23.56 -5.53
CA LEU A 399 3.89 22.64 -5.05
C LEU A 399 3.82 21.32 -5.83
N ASP A 400 4.95 20.91 -6.40
CA ASP A 400 5.14 19.63 -7.07
C ASP A 400 6.53 19.09 -6.72
N PRO A 401 6.65 18.06 -5.85
CA PRO A 401 5.56 17.27 -5.28
C PRO A 401 4.75 18.00 -4.18
N PRO A 402 3.52 17.54 -3.89
CA PRO A 402 2.72 18.06 -2.78
C PRO A 402 3.36 17.71 -1.43
N PRO A 403 3.20 18.55 -0.38
CA PRO A 403 3.66 18.24 0.96
C PRO A 403 2.92 17.02 1.52
N THR A 404 3.69 16.01 1.93
CA THR A 404 3.17 14.76 2.50
C THR A 404 3.41 14.70 4.00
N PHE A 405 2.41 14.23 4.74
CA PHE A 405 2.53 13.92 6.17
C PHE A 405 2.10 12.48 6.44
N ASP A 406 2.76 11.80 7.37
CA ASP A 406 2.38 10.44 7.78
C ASP A 406 1.01 10.45 8.47
N LEU A 407 0.73 11.50 9.25
CA LEU A 407 -0.55 11.68 9.93
C LEU A 407 -1.02 13.13 9.90
N VAL A 408 -2.26 13.34 9.43
CA VAL A 408 -2.98 14.61 9.57
C VAL A 408 -4.08 14.48 10.60
N ILE A 409 -4.11 15.37 11.59
CA ILE A 409 -5.15 15.44 12.62
C ILE A 409 -5.90 16.74 12.47
N VAL A 410 -7.22 16.68 12.29
CA VAL A 410 -8.08 17.86 12.21
C VAL A 410 -8.96 17.91 13.45
N ASP A 411 -8.68 18.85 14.34
CA ASP A 411 -9.45 19.08 15.55
C ASP A 411 -10.60 20.06 15.30
N GLU A 412 -11.73 19.83 15.95
CA GLU A 412 -13.00 20.52 15.67
C GLU A 412 -13.36 20.50 14.18
N ALA A 413 -13.33 19.30 13.59
CA ALA A 413 -13.56 19.07 12.16
C ALA A 413 -14.93 19.58 11.67
N HIS A 414 -15.89 19.90 12.55
CA HIS A 414 -17.13 20.57 12.15
C HIS A 414 -16.90 21.93 11.44
N HIS A 415 -15.72 22.55 11.58
CA HIS A 415 -15.34 23.75 10.83
C HIS A 415 -15.14 23.54 9.32
N ILE A 416 -14.85 22.31 8.86
CA ILE A 416 -14.53 21.99 7.46
C ILE A 416 -15.72 21.39 6.67
N ARG A 417 -16.94 21.49 7.21
CA ARG A 417 -18.16 20.90 6.63
C ARG A 417 -18.63 21.51 5.30
N ASN A 418 -18.20 22.73 4.97
CA ASN A 418 -18.61 23.40 3.74
C ASN A 418 -17.53 23.21 2.67
N SER A 419 -17.84 22.38 1.66
CA SER A 419 -16.96 22.01 0.55
C SER A 419 -16.54 23.18 -0.34
N GLU A 420 -17.34 24.26 -0.38
CA GLU A 420 -17.05 25.45 -1.19
C GLU A 420 -15.98 26.35 -0.55
N THR A 421 -15.65 26.14 0.73
CA THR A 421 -14.70 26.99 1.43
C THR A 421 -13.24 26.65 1.09
N PHE A 422 -12.39 27.67 1.02
CA PHE A 422 -10.94 27.49 0.87
C PHE A 422 -10.34 26.68 2.03
N LEU A 423 -10.90 26.84 3.23
CA LEU A 423 -10.53 26.03 4.38
C LEU A 423 -10.72 24.53 4.10
N HIS A 424 -11.90 24.12 3.62
CA HIS A 424 -12.17 22.73 3.27
C HIS A 424 -11.20 22.24 2.19
N GLN A 425 -11.03 22.99 1.10
CA GLN A 425 -10.16 22.61 -0.01
C GLN A 425 -8.71 22.41 0.43
N ALA A 426 -8.20 23.31 1.26
CA ALA A 426 -6.82 23.25 1.76
C ALA A 426 -6.61 22.11 2.77
N VAL A 427 -7.57 21.87 3.67
CA VAL A 427 -7.51 20.72 4.58
C VAL A 427 -7.60 19.41 3.81
N ARG A 428 -8.52 19.32 2.82
CA ARG A 428 -8.65 18.18 1.93
C ARG A 428 -7.34 17.91 1.18
N TYR A 429 -6.68 18.96 0.68
CA TYR A 429 -5.39 18.82 0.01
C TYR A 429 -4.34 18.14 0.91
N PHE A 430 -4.22 18.51 2.18
CA PHE A 430 -3.32 17.81 3.11
C PHE A 430 -3.78 16.38 3.40
N CYS A 431 -5.09 16.16 3.59
CA CYS A 431 -5.61 14.82 3.87
C CYS A 431 -5.46 13.86 2.69
N ASP A 432 -5.62 14.32 1.45
CA ASP A 432 -5.49 13.50 0.24
C ASP A 432 -4.04 13.03 0.03
N ASN A 433 -3.07 13.84 0.46
CA ASN A 433 -1.63 13.54 0.37
C ASN A 433 -1.04 12.91 1.65
N ALA A 434 -1.88 12.59 2.65
CA ALA A 434 -1.45 11.99 3.90
C ALA A 434 -1.68 10.46 3.94
N GLN A 435 -0.75 9.74 4.59
CA GLN A 435 -0.89 8.29 4.78
C GLN A 435 -2.06 7.96 5.72
N ALA A 436 -2.18 8.69 6.84
CA ALA A 436 -3.24 8.57 7.83
C ALA A 436 -3.94 9.91 8.08
N ALA A 437 -5.23 9.86 8.46
CA ALA A 437 -6.02 11.05 8.75
C ALA A 437 -7.01 10.83 9.90
N ILE A 438 -7.02 11.72 10.89
CA ILE A 438 -7.91 11.61 12.06
C ILE A 438 -8.68 12.91 12.21
N PHE A 439 -10.00 12.83 12.23
CA PHE A 439 -10.86 13.97 12.51
C PHE A 439 -11.41 13.85 13.92
N LEU A 440 -11.27 14.92 14.70
CA LEU A 440 -11.85 15.03 16.04
C LEU A 440 -12.98 16.06 15.97
N THR A 441 -14.16 15.69 16.43
CA THR A 441 -15.29 16.62 16.52
C THR A 441 -16.15 16.24 17.71
N ALA A 442 -16.80 17.22 18.34
CA ALA A 442 -17.83 16.92 19.34
C ALA A 442 -19.22 16.76 18.71
N THR A 443 -19.43 17.31 17.51
CA THR A 443 -20.75 17.48 16.91
C THR A 443 -20.70 17.19 15.41
N PRO A 444 -20.59 15.90 15.02
CA PRO A 444 -20.51 15.53 13.61
C PRO A 444 -21.79 15.82 12.81
N VAL A 445 -22.97 15.89 13.46
CA VAL A 445 -24.31 15.89 12.81
C VAL A 445 -25.16 17.08 13.26
N GLN A 446 -24.56 18.24 13.55
CA GLN A 446 -25.30 19.36 14.16
C GLN A 446 -26.38 19.98 13.25
N LEU A 447 -26.29 19.83 11.92
CA LEU A 447 -27.23 20.43 10.96
C LEU A 447 -27.79 19.50 9.86
N GLY A 448 -27.30 18.26 9.71
CA GLY A 448 -27.84 17.32 8.72
C GLY A 448 -26.91 16.16 8.36
N SER A 449 -27.40 15.23 7.53
CA SER A 449 -26.61 14.15 6.93
C SER A 449 -25.51 14.66 6.00
N GLU A 450 -25.72 15.81 5.35
CA GLU A 450 -24.77 16.45 4.43
C GLU A 450 -23.44 16.84 5.10
N ASP A 451 -23.50 17.33 6.35
CA ASP A 451 -22.30 17.70 7.12
C ASP A 451 -21.43 16.46 7.37
N LEU A 452 -22.06 15.37 7.81
CA LEU A 452 -21.37 14.10 8.06
C LEU A 452 -20.83 13.49 6.77
N PHE A 453 -21.62 13.53 5.69
CA PHE A 453 -21.17 13.11 4.37
C PHE A 453 -19.89 13.85 3.96
N THR A 454 -19.86 15.18 4.10
CA THR A 454 -18.70 15.98 3.70
C THR A 454 -17.45 15.61 4.48
N LEU A 455 -17.55 15.39 5.79
CA LEU A 455 -16.42 14.96 6.61
C LEU A 455 -15.93 13.54 6.24
N LEU A 456 -16.86 12.61 6.04
CA LEU A 456 -16.53 11.24 5.68
C LEU A 456 -15.99 11.14 4.25
N ASN A 457 -16.46 11.97 3.32
CA ASN A 457 -15.94 12.07 1.96
C ASN A 457 -14.47 12.52 1.95
N VAL A 458 -14.07 13.46 2.82
CA VAL A 458 -12.66 13.85 2.93
C VAL A 458 -11.80 12.73 3.53
N LEU A 459 -12.33 11.98 4.50
CA LEU A 459 -11.60 10.85 5.07
C LEU A 459 -11.49 9.69 4.07
N ARG A 460 -12.60 9.24 3.50
CA ARG A 460 -12.68 8.06 2.63
C ARG A 460 -13.46 8.37 1.36
N PRO A 461 -12.89 9.15 0.42
CA PRO A 461 -13.54 9.47 -0.85
C PRO A 461 -13.74 8.24 -1.74
N ASP A 462 -13.05 7.13 -1.42
CA ASP A 462 -13.17 5.82 -2.05
C ASP A 462 -14.42 5.04 -1.61
N LEU A 463 -14.90 5.26 -0.37
CA LEU A 463 -16.08 4.59 0.17
C LEU A 463 -17.32 5.51 0.13
N VAL A 464 -17.15 6.77 0.49
CA VAL A 464 -18.20 7.77 0.55
C VAL A 464 -18.04 8.69 -0.66
N ILE A 465 -18.59 8.26 -1.80
CA ILE A 465 -18.32 8.85 -3.11
C ILE A 465 -19.23 10.06 -3.36
N ASP A 466 -20.55 9.85 -3.24
CA ASP A 466 -21.58 10.84 -3.50
C ASP A 466 -22.69 10.76 -2.44
N HIS A 467 -23.51 11.81 -2.38
CA HIS A 467 -24.53 11.94 -1.36
C HIS A 467 -25.62 10.88 -1.45
N SER A 468 -26.04 10.51 -2.67
CA SER A 468 -27.12 9.53 -2.86
C SER A 468 -26.71 8.13 -2.40
N SER A 469 -25.48 7.72 -2.74
CA SER A 469 -24.91 6.46 -2.24
C SER A 469 -24.80 6.47 -0.71
N PHE A 470 -24.39 7.59 -0.11
CA PHE A 470 -24.30 7.72 1.34
C PHE A 470 -25.67 7.63 2.03
N GLU A 471 -26.72 8.22 1.46
CA GLU A 471 -28.08 8.09 1.98
C GLU A 471 -28.57 6.64 1.95
N GLN A 472 -28.32 5.93 0.85
CA GLN A 472 -28.63 4.49 0.73
C GLN A 472 -27.86 3.66 1.77
N MET A 473 -26.58 3.95 1.99
CA MET A 473 -25.77 3.30 3.03
C MET A 473 -26.32 3.57 4.44
N ALA A 474 -26.91 4.74 4.66
CA ALA A 474 -27.42 5.16 5.96
C ALA A 474 -28.88 4.72 6.22
N GLU A 475 -29.67 4.43 5.17
CA GLU A 475 -31.07 4.04 5.24
C GLU A 475 -31.36 2.90 6.24
N PRO A 476 -30.58 1.78 6.25
CA PRO A 476 -30.79 0.70 7.22
C PRO A 476 -30.68 1.11 8.69
N ASN A 477 -29.93 2.17 9.00
CA ASN A 477 -29.65 2.55 10.39
C ASN A 477 -30.91 2.96 11.14
N ARG A 478 -31.89 3.55 10.46
CA ARG A 478 -33.15 3.98 11.08
C ARG A 478 -33.94 2.78 11.65
N PRO A 479 -34.35 1.78 10.85
CA PRO A 479 -35.05 0.61 11.37
C PRO A 479 -34.18 -0.21 12.35
N ILE A 480 -32.86 -0.29 12.18
CA ILE A 480 -31.95 -0.92 13.17
C ILE A 480 -32.05 -0.23 14.53
N ASN A 481 -32.00 1.10 14.56
CA ASN A 481 -32.07 1.85 15.81
C ASN A 481 -33.43 1.69 16.50
N ILE A 482 -34.52 1.62 15.73
CA ILE A 482 -35.87 1.35 16.25
C ILE A 482 -35.93 -0.07 16.82
N ALA A 483 -35.43 -1.08 16.11
CA ALA A 483 -35.33 -2.45 16.61
C ALA A 483 -34.55 -2.53 17.94
N ILE A 484 -33.41 -1.82 18.04
CA ILE A 484 -32.63 -1.72 19.29
C ILE A 484 -33.48 -1.11 20.42
N GLN A 485 -34.31 -0.10 20.13
CA GLN A 485 -35.20 0.49 21.13
C GLN A 485 -36.27 -0.50 21.61
N HIS A 486 -36.90 -1.26 20.71
CA HIS A 486 -37.83 -2.32 21.08
C HIS A 486 -37.16 -3.35 21.99
N CYS A 487 -35.99 -3.87 21.59
CA CYS A 487 -35.19 -4.81 22.38
C CYS A 487 -34.83 -4.26 23.78
N ARG A 488 -34.46 -2.97 23.87
CA ARG A 488 -34.12 -2.32 25.15
C ARG A 488 -35.34 -2.09 26.04
N SER A 489 -36.49 -1.79 25.46
CA SER A 489 -37.72 -1.53 26.20
C SER A 489 -38.38 -2.80 26.72
N ALA A 490 -38.18 -3.93 26.02
CA ALA A 490 -38.65 -5.26 26.40
C ALA A 490 -40.15 -5.34 26.78
N LYS A 491 -41.00 -4.56 26.09
CA LYS A 491 -42.46 -4.57 26.26
C LYS A 491 -43.09 -5.85 25.69
N GLU A 492 -44.33 -6.17 26.03
CA GLU A 492 -45.02 -7.32 25.40
C GLU A 492 -45.04 -7.18 23.86
N GLY A 493 -44.65 -8.24 23.15
CA GLY A 493 -44.56 -8.24 21.69
C GLY A 493 -43.28 -7.61 21.10
N TRP A 494 -42.31 -7.20 21.93
CA TRP A 494 -41.08 -6.55 21.43
C TRP A 494 -40.30 -7.39 20.40
N GLN A 495 -40.36 -8.72 20.50
CA GLN A 495 -39.69 -9.60 19.55
C GLN A 495 -40.27 -9.44 18.14
N ASP A 496 -41.59 -9.45 18.01
CA ASP A 496 -42.27 -9.31 16.72
C ASP A 496 -42.04 -7.91 16.13
N GLU A 497 -42.14 -6.87 16.96
CA GLU A 497 -41.86 -5.49 16.54
C GLU A 497 -40.40 -5.31 16.07
N ALA A 498 -39.43 -5.87 16.80
CA ALA A 498 -38.03 -5.81 16.41
C ALA A 498 -37.78 -6.60 15.11
N LEU A 499 -38.43 -7.75 14.93
CA LEU A 499 -38.28 -8.59 13.74
C LEU A 499 -38.86 -7.90 12.50
N MET A 500 -40.02 -7.24 12.63
CA MET A 500 -40.58 -6.40 11.56
C MET A 500 -39.63 -5.28 11.12
N CYS A 501 -38.95 -4.61 12.05
CA CYS A 501 -37.94 -3.60 11.72
C CYS A 501 -36.72 -4.22 11.02
N LEU A 502 -36.29 -5.41 11.41
CA LEU A 502 -35.19 -6.11 10.72
C LEU A 502 -35.59 -6.60 9.32
N ASP A 503 -36.85 -6.96 9.11
CA ASP A 503 -37.38 -7.26 7.77
C ASP A 503 -37.37 -5.99 6.89
N GLU A 504 -37.67 -4.82 7.44
CA GLU A 504 -37.53 -3.53 6.74
C GLU A 504 -36.07 -3.27 6.34
N VAL A 505 -35.11 -3.56 7.23
CA VAL A 505 -33.66 -3.50 6.91
C VAL A 505 -33.33 -4.36 5.70
N ALA A 506 -33.80 -5.62 5.69
CA ALA A 506 -33.56 -6.54 4.58
C ALA A 506 -34.17 -6.07 3.25
N GLN A 507 -35.18 -5.20 3.29
CA GLN A 507 -35.83 -4.66 2.10
C GLN A 507 -35.13 -3.42 1.52
N THR A 508 -34.28 -2.74 2.28
CA THR A 508 -33.45 -1.62 1.79
C THR A 508 -32.46 -2.08 0.71
N GLU A 509 -32.06 -1.18 -0.18
CA GLU A 509 -31.13 -1.48 -1.26
C GLU A 509 -29.78 -2.01 -0.72
N TRP A 510 -29.26 -1.32 0.30
CA TRP A 510 -28.01 -1.70 0.98
C TRP A 510 -28.14 -3.00 1.78
N GLY A 511 -29.27 -3.23 2.44
CA GLY A 511 -29.54 -4.46 3.18
C GLY A 511 -29.60 -5.69 2.27
N ARG A 512 -30.21 -5.57 1.08
CA ARG A 512 -30.25 -6.65 0.10
C ARG A 512 -28.85 -7.03 -0.40
N LEU A 513 -28.01 -6.04 -0.70
CA LEU A 513 -26.63 -6.29 -1.14
C LEU A 513 -25.84 -7.10 -0.09
N PHE A 514 -25.92 -6.71 1.19
CA PHE A 514 -25.25 -7.43 2.27
C PHE A 514 -25.77 -8.87 2.46
N LEU A 515 -27.08 -9.08 2.33
CA LEU A 515 -27.66 -10.42 2.46
C LEU A 515 -27.29 -11.34 1.28
N LEU A 516 -27.18 -10.78 0.06
CA LEU A 516 -26.72 -11.51 -1.12
C LEU A 516 -25.24 -11.91 -1.01
N ASP A 517 -24.37 -11.01 -0.53
CA ASP A 517 -22.95 -11.31 -0.31
C ASP A 517 -22.75 -12.41 0.73
N ILE A 518 -23.55 -12.42 1.81
CA ILE A 518 -23.50 -13.49 2.82
C ILE A 518 -23.91 -14.84 2.20
N GLN A 519 -24.91 -14.88 1.33
CA GLN A 519 -25.31 -16.11 0.64
C GLN A 519 -24.23 -16.65 -0.29
N GLN A 520 -23.48 -15.77 -0.97
CA GLN A 520 -22.33 -16.18 -1.80
C GLN A 520 -21.14 -16.70 -0.96
N ILE A 521 -20.91 -16.13 0.22
CA ILE A 521 -19.80 -16.53 1.12
C ILE A 521 -20.13 -17.80 1.92
N THR A 522 -21.40 -18.04 2.24
CA THR A 522 -21.80 -19.17 3.10
C THR A 522 -22.12 -20.45 2.34
N GLY A 523 -22.16 -20.44 1.00
CA GLY A 523 -22.13 -21.65 0.18
C GLY A 523 -23.05 -22.77 0.66
N LEU A 524 -24.32 -22.41 0.89
CA LEU A 524 -25.47 -23.30 0.77
C LEU A 524 -26.17 -22.99 -0.54
#